data_AF-A0A925GHR1-F1
#
_entry.id   AF-A0A925GHR1-F1
#
_cell.length_a   1.000
_cell.length_b   1.000
_cell.length_c   1.000
_cell.angle_alpha   90.00
_cell.angle_beta   90.00
_cell.angle_gamma   90.00
#
_symmetry.space_group_name_H-M   'P 1'
#
loop_
_entity.id
_entity.type
_entity.pdbx_description
1 polymer ?
#
loop_
_entity_poly.entity_id
_entity_poly.type
_entity_poly.pdbx_seq_one_letter_code
_entity_poly.pdbx_strand_id
1 'polypeptide(L)'
;EVREINGQAGTVTQLLKTPKEQRTPSQENELLEYYLLNVDRDYATNLAKITRLRDEENQLLTDQPEVMTMRERREPRPSFVLNRGAYDAPKDRVDPATPHQLTAYNPKLPKNRLGLAKWLTSPRHPLTSRVIVNRFWAMTFGRGLVSSTDDFGNQGTLPTHPELLDWLAIRFTDSGWNPKAFMKTLVMSATYRQSSVPSKQAKEADPDNSLLSRGPSFRLSAEMIRDNALAASGLLARKIGGPSVYPYQPAGIWEALATRNKTHYEQGKGDDLYRRGMYTVWKRSSPPPSMVSFDAPERYFCVVNRQKTATPLQSLVLMNDPQYVEASRVLAERMMREGGDTPEARVTFAFKALTSRSPRPAEMALLQQLYAEELPGFRKDTKRALQLLATGEAKRDATLDPAQLAACTVVASTVMNFDETVMKR
;
A
#
# COMPACT_ATOMS: atom_id res chain seq x y z
N GLU A 1 -60.20 4.22 -26.98
CA GLU A 1 -60.09 3.42 -25.74
C GLU A 1 -58.98 4.03 -24.87
N VAL A 2 -59.33 4.47 -23.66
CA VAL A 2 -58.37 4.97 -22.67
C VAL A 2 -57.68 3.74 -22.08
N ARG A 3 -56.36 3.57 -22.26
CA ARG A 3 -55.62 2.43 -21.70
C ARG A 3 -55.28 2.70 -20.22
N GLU A 4 -55.54 1.72 -19.37
CA GLU A 4 -55.31 1.81 -17.92
C GLU A 4 -53.83 1.69 -17.56
N ILE A 5 -53.33 2.64 -16.76
CA ILE A 5 -52.05 2.50 -16.05
C ILE A 5 -52.27 3.03 -14.62
N ASN A 6 -51.93 2.21 -13.61
CA ASN A 6 -51.84 2.57 -12.19
C ASN A 6 -53.06 3.28 -11.55
N GLY A 7 -54.28 2.73 -11.71
CA GLY A 7 -55.43 3.09 -10.86
C GLY A 7 -56.03 4.49 -11.05
N GLN A 8 -55.54 5.29 -12.00
CA GLN A 8 -56.09 6.62 -12.33
C GLN A 8 -57.13 6.61 -13.47
N ALA A 9 -57.70 5.45 -13.81
CA ALA A 9 -58.70 5.33 -14.87
C ALA A 9 -59.96 6.21 -14.64
N GLY A 10 -60.22 6.56 -13.37
CA GLY A 10 -61.36 7.39 -12.97
C GLY A 10 -61.26 8.86 -13.39
N THR A 11 -60.06 9.46 -13.35
CA THR A 11 -59.91 10.93 -13.41
C THR A 11 -60.08 11.45 -14.84
N VAL A 12 -59.32 10.94 -15.81
CA VAL A 12 -59.40 11.37 -17.21
C VAL A 12 -60.78 11.07 -17.83
N THR A 13 -61.35 9.90 -17.52
CA THR A 13 -62.69 9.53 -17.99
C THR A 13 -63.78 10.43 -17.40
N GLN A 14 -63.63 10.88 -16.15
CA GLN A 14 -64.52 11.88 -15.54
C GLN A 14 -64.35 13.27 -16.18
N LEU A 15 -63.12 13.70 -16.45
CA LEU A 15 -62.84 14.97 -17.12
C LEU A 15 -63.43 15.03 -18.54
N LEU A 16 -63.45 13.90 -19.26
CA LEU A 16 -64.07 13.81 -20.57
C LEU A 16 -65.61 13.90 -20.55
N LYS A 17 -66.26 13.64 -19.40
CA LYS A 17 -67.71 13.82 -19.24
C LYS A 17 -68.13 15.28 -19.09
N THR A 18 -67.22 16.16 -18.65
CA THR A 18 -67.47 17.60 -18.62
C THR A 18 -67.43 18.15 -20.06
N PRO A 19 -68.48 18.86 -20.52
CA PRO A 19 -68.51 19.50 -21.84
C PRO A 19 -67.29 20.40 -22.05
N LYS A 20 -66.77 20.49 -23.28
CA LYS A 20 -65.54 21.21 -23.59
C LYS A 20 -65.59 22.66 -23.11
N GLU A 21 -66.74 23.30 -23.26
CA GLU A 21 -66.98 24.71 -22.94
C GLU A 21 -67.04 24.99 -21.42
N GLN A 22 -67.14 23.93 -20.60
CA GLN A 22 -67.24 24.00 -19.14
C GLN A 22 -65.98 23.48 -18.43
N ARG A 23 -64.94 23.08 -19.17
CA ARG A 23 -63.68 22.62 -18.59
C ARG A 23 -62.88 23.80 -18.07
N THR A 24 -62.29 23.63 -16.89
CA THR A 24 -61.36 24.63 -16.35
C THR A 24 -59.99 24.48 -17.03
N PRO A 25 -59.15 25.52 -17.04
CA PRO A 25 -57.79 25.44 -17.62
C PRO A 25 -56.93 24.31 -17.02
N SER A 26 -57.11 23.99 -15.74
CA SER A 26 -56.42 22.86 -15.09
C SER A 26 -56.84 21.51 -15.66
N GLN A 27 -58.13 21.33 -15.95
CA GLN A 27 -58.67 20.10 -16.52
C GLN A 27 -58.23 19.91 -17.97
N GLU A 28 -58.13 21.01 -18.74
CA GLU A 28 -57.59 20.97 -20.10
C GLU A 28 -56.11 20.59 -20.11
N ASN A 29 -55.31 21.12 -19.19
CA ASN A 29 -53.90 20.76 -19.05
C ASN A 29 -53.69 19.28 -18.68
N GLU A 30 -54.50 18.74 -17.76
CA GLU A 30 -54.42 17.33 -17.36
C GLU A 30 -54.79 16.38 -18.51
N LEU A 31 -55.80 16.74 -19.31
CA LEU A 31 -56.17 15.99 -20.53
C LEU A 31 -55.07 16.07 -21.59
N LEU A 32 -54.44 17.23 -21.76
CA LEU A 32 -53.31 17.42 -22.68
C LEU A 32 -52.10 16.60 -22.24
N GLU A 33 -51.74 16.64 -20.95
CA GLU A 33 -50.65 15.85 -20.39
C GLU A 33 -50.90 14.35 -20.58
N TYR A 34 -52.13 13.89 -20.33
CA TYR A 34 -52.50 12.50 -20.61
C TYR A 34 -52.34 12.14 -22.08
N TYR A 35 -52.84 12.97 -23.00
CA TYR A 35 -52.72 12.75 -24.44
C TYR A 35 -51.25 12.67 -24.88
N LEU A 36 -50.43 13.62 -24.42
CA LEU A 36 -49.00 13.66 -24.75
C LEU A 36 -48.27 12.42 -24.25
N LEU A 37 -48.52 11.98 -23.01
CA LEU A 37 -47.82 10.84 -22.41
C LEU A 37 -48.28 9.48 -22.94
N ASN A 38 -49.53 9.32 -23.37
CA ASN A 38 -50.14 8.01 -23.63
C ASN A 38 -50.60 7.79 -25.08
N VAL A 39 -50.85 8.85 -25.84
CA VAL A 39 -51.44 8.77 -27.18
C VAL A 39 -50.48 9.29 -28.25
N ASP A 40 -49.84 10.43 -27.99
CA ASP A 40 -48.91 11.06 -28.92
C ASP A 40 -47.58 10.30 -28.98
N ARG A 41 -47.37 9.57 -30.09
CA ARG A 41 -46.17 8.75 -30.29
C ARG A 41 -44.91 9.59 -30.49
N ASP A 42 -45.04 10.77 -31.08
CA ASP A 42 -43.91 11.65 -31.35
C ASP A 42 -43.44 12.31 -30.04
N TYR A 43 -44.38 12.73 -29.19
CA TYR A 43 -44.08 13.20 -27.84
C TYR A 43 -43.44 12.10 -27.00
N ALA A 44 -44.01 10.90 -26.97
CA ALA A 44 -43.45 9.77 -26.22
C ALA A 44 -42.02 9.41 -26.69
N THR A 45 -41.77 9.42 -28.01
CA THR A 45 -40.44 9.17 -28.59
C THR A 45 -39.43 10.24 -28.20
N ASN A 46 -39.82 11.51 -28.31
CA ASN A 46 -38.96 12.63 -27.93
C ASN A 46 -38.71 12.70 -26.41
N LEU A 47 -39.71 12.36 -25.60
CA LEU A 47 -39.57 12.27 -24.14
C LEU A 47 -38.62 11.14 -23.74
N ALA A 48 -38.73 9.96 -24.35
CA ALA A 48 -37.79 8.87 -24.10
C ALA A 48 -36.35 9.28 -24.51
N LYS A 49 -36.21 9.98 -25.64
CA LYS A 49 -34.92 10.49 -26.11
C LYS A 49 -34.33 11.54 -25.16
N ILE A 50 -35.12 12.51 -24.70
CA ILE A 50 -34.60 13.55 -23.79
C ILE A 50 -34.26 12.98 -22.42
N THR A 51 -35.05 12.04 -21.89
CA THR A 51 -34.74 11.36 -20.62
C THR A 51 -33.43 10.59 -20.75
N ARG A 52 -33.26 9.81 -21.82
CA ARG A 52 -32.00 9.10 -22.08
C ARG A 52 -30.82 10.07 -22.21
N LEU A 53 -30.95 11.16 -22.96
CA LEU A 53 -29.87 12.12 -23.13
C LEU A 53 -29.53 12.84 -21.82
N ARG A 54 -30.51 13.11 -20.95
CA ARG A 54 -30.30 13.66 -19.61
C ARG A 54 -29.62 12.65 -18.69
N ASP A 55 -29.96 11.37 -18.78
CA ASP A 55 -29.28 10.32 -18.03
C ASP A 55 -27.82 10.16 -18.49
N GLU A 56 -27.58 10.21 -19.81
CA GLU A 56 -26.23 10.21 -20.39
C GLU A 56 -25.44 11.46 -19.96
N GLU A 57 -26.05 12.65 -19.97
CA GLU A 57 -25.44 13.89 -19.46
C GLU A 57 -25.09 13.79 -17.97
N ASN A 58 -26.01 13.28 -17.14
CA ASN A 58 -25.81 13.09 -15.71
C ASN A 58 -24.68 12.09 -15.43
N GLN A 59 -24.62 10.98 -16.17
CA GLN A 59 -23.52 10.01 -16.07
C GLN A 59 -22.18 10.67 -16.46
N LEU A 60 -22.14 11.42 -17.57
CA LEU A 60 -20.92 12.11 -18.01
C LEU A 60 -20.40 13.14 -16.99
N LEU A 61 -21.30 13.81 -16.26
CA LEU A 61 -20.95 14.76 -15.21
C LEU A 61 -20.55 14.07 -13.90
N THR A 62 -21.23 12.97 -13.53
CA THR A 62 -21.05 12.29 -12.25
C THR A 62 -19.88 11.31 -12.25
N ASP A 63 -19.61 10.64 -13.39
CA ASP A 63 -18.56 9.64 -13.51
C ASP A 63 -17.16 10.25 -13.68
N GLN A 64 -17.05 11.59 -13.71
CA GLN A 64 -15.74 12.24 -13.71
C GLN A 64 -15.01 11.95 -12.41
N PRO A 65 -13.78 11.42 -12.46
CA PRO A 65 -12.97 11.27 -11.26
C PRO A 65 -12.61 12.64 -10.68
N GLU A 66 -13.37 13.10 -9.70
CA GLU A 66 -13.06 14.33 -8.99
C GLU A 66 -11.92 14.09 -8.00
N VAL A 67 -10.91 14.95 -8.03
CA VAL A 67 -9.84 14.98 -7.04
C VAL A 67 -10.04 16.17 -6.13
N MET A 68 -10.09 15.92 -4.82
CA MET A 68 -10.10 16.99 -3.83
C MET A 68 -8.81 17.80 -3.95
N THR A 69 -8.95 19.09 -4.23
CA THR A 69 -7.81 20.02 -4.25
C THR A 69 -7.93 21.03 -3.12
N MET A 70 -6.79 21.41 -2.54
CA MET A 70 -6.74 22.52 -1.60
C MET A 70 -6.45 23.81 -2.36
N ARG A 71 -7.41 24.74 -2.37
CA ARG A 71 -7.25 26.07 -2.98
C ARG A 71 -7.25 27.15 -1.90
N GLU A 72 -6.41 28.17 -2.08
CA GLU A 72 -6.45 29.36 -1.22
C GLU A 72 -7.81 30.06 -1.37
N ARG A 73 -8.40 30.47 -0.25
CA ARG A 73 -9.69 31.19 -0.26
C ARG A 73 -9.47 32.58 -0.86
N ARG A 74 -10.46 33.09 -1.58
CA ARG A 74 -10.47 34.50 -2.05
C ARG A 74 -10.36 35.46 -0.87
N GLU A 75 -11.10 35.15 0.20
CA GLU A 75 -11.05 35.86 1.47
C GLU A 75 -10.43 34.94 2.54
N PRO A 76 -9.21 35.27 3.03
CA PRO A 76 -8.57 34.50 4.09
C PRO A 76 -9.44 34.47 5.34
N ARG A 77 -9.56 33.29 5.96
CA ARG A 77 -10.20 33.16 7.27
C ARG A 77 -9.34 33.89 8.31
N PRO A 78 -9.90 34.82 9.11
CA PRO A 78 -9.19 35.38 10.26
C PRO A 78 -8.80 34.27 11.24
N SER A 79 -7.54 34.28 11.68
CA SER A 79 -6.99 33.38 12.68
C SER A 79 -6.56 34.17 13.89
N PHE A 80 -6.65 33.58 15.09
CA PHE A 80 -6.37 34.26 16.35
C PHE A 80 -5.50 33.40 17.26
N VAL A 81 -4.66 34.03 18.08
CA VAL A 81 -4.06 33.38 19.24
C VAL A 81 -5.18 33.07 20.23
N LEU A 82 -5.23 31.84 20.72
CA LEU A 82 -6.25 31.41 21.68
C LEU A 82 -5.76 31.55 23.12
N ASN A 83 -6.64 31.98 24.03
CA ASN A 83 -6.31 32.02 25.45
C ASN A 83 -6.11 30.60 25.98
N ARG A 84 -4.85 30.23 26.27
CA ARG A 84 -4.49 28.88 26.74
C ARG A 84 -4.99 27.75 25.82
N GLY A 85 -5.16 28.03 24.52
CA GLY A 85 -5.65 27.06 23.54
C GLY A 85 -7.16 26.80 23.56
N ALA A 86 -7.94 27.52 24.36
CA ALA A 86 -9.40 27.39 24.38
C ALA A 86 -10.01 27.93 23.07
N TYR A 87 -10.76 27.07 22.35
CA TYR A 87 -11.24 27.34 20.99
C TYR A 87 -12.25 28.50 20.90
N ASP A 88 -12.90 28.81 22.01
CA ASP A 88 -13.93 29.84 22.18
C ASP A 88 -13.39 31.14 22.79
N ALA A 89 -12.09 31.22 23.09
CA ALA A 89 -11.45 32.39 23.70
C ALA A 89 -10.38 33.02 22.78
N PRO A 90 -10.77 33.64 21.64
CA PRO A 90 -9.84 34.32 20.74
C PRO A 90 -9.24 35.58 21.39
N LYS A 91 -7.95 35.82 21.13
CA LYS A 91 -7.22 37.05 21.48
C LYS A 91 -6.79 37.79 20.20
N ASP A 92 -5.50 37.96 20.01
CA ASP A 92 -4.93 38.74 18.91
C ASP A 92 -5.05 38.01 17.59
N ARG A 93 -5.45 38.76 16.55
CA ARG A 93 -5.45 38.24 15.18
C ARG A 93 -4.02 38.00 14.73
N VAL A 94 -3.80 36.90 14.02
CA VAL A 94 -2.51 36.53 13.44
C VAL A 94 -2.62 36.31 11.94
N ASP A 95 -1.53 36.62 11.25
CA ASP A 95 -1.34 36.36 9.82
C ASP A 95 -0.36 35.21 9.61
N PRO A 96 -0.34 34.59 8.41
CA PRO A 96 0.66 33.59 8.08
C PRO A 96 2.09 34.10 8.27
N ALA A 97 2.84 33.39 9.11
CA ALA A 97 4.23 33.69 9.45
C ALA A 97 5.02 32.38 9.68
N THR A 98 6.34 32.50 9.81
CA THR A 98 7.23 31.40 10.18
C THR A 98 7.79 31.61 11.58
N PRO A 99 8.20 30.54 12.30
CA PRO A 99 8.84 30.70 13.61
C PRO A 99 10.09 31.59 13.52
N HIS A 100 10.14 32.65 14.33
CA HIS A 100 11.22 33.65 14.30
C HIS A 100 12.58 33.10 14.75
N GLN A 101 12.59 32.00 15.51
CA GLN A 101 13.79 31.33 16.00
C GLN A 101 14.53 30.54 14.91
N LEU A 102 13.88 30.30 13.77
CA LEU A 102 14.48 29.63 12.61
C LEU A 102 14.98 30.68 11.59
N THR A 103 15.07 30.31 10.32
CA THR A 103 15.51 31.26 9.29
C THR A 103 14.46 32.32 9.00
N ALA A 104 14.90 33.55 8.76
CA ALA A 104 14.04 34.64 8.32
C ALA A 104 13.26 34.27 7.05
N TYR A 105 11.99 34.68 6.99
CA TYR A 105 11.16 34.52 5.81
C TYR A 105 11.60 35.50 4.71
N ASN A 106 11.66 35.04 3.46
CA ASN A 106 11.97 35.93 2.34
C ASN A 106 10.72 36.73 1.97
N PRO A 107 10.71 38.07 2.12
CA PRO A 107 9.53 38.90 1.87
C PRO A 107 9.08 38.89 0.40
N LYS A 108 9.93 38.45 -0.54
CA LYS A 108 9.57 38.26 -1.95
C LYS A 108 8.69 37.03 -2.20
N LEU A 109 8.56 36.13 -1.21
CA LEU A 109 7.72 34.95 -1.32
C LEU A 109 6.28 35.26 -0.90
N PRO A 110 5.28 34.63 -1.55
CA PRO A 110 3.89 34.83 -1.19
C PRO A 110 3.60 34.19 0.18
N LYS A 111 2.91 34.91 1.07
CA LYS A 111 2.51 34.45 2.41
C LYS A 111 1.38 33.40 2.37
N ASN A 112 1.64 32.30 1.67
CA ASN A 112 0.74 31.16 1.48
C ASN A 112 1.55 29.85 1.51
N ARG A 113 0.90 28.72 1.22
CA ARG A 113 1.56 27.40 1.22
C ARG A 113 2.78 27.30 0.29
N LEU A 114 2.77 27.98 -0.85
CA LEU A 114 3.91 27.98 -1.78
C LEU A 114 5.13 28.67 -1.16
N GLY A 115 4.94 29.84 -0.53
CA GLY A 115 6.03 30.52 0.15
C GLY A 115 6.56 29.75 1.35
N LEU A 116 5.67 29.09 2.12
CA LEU A 116 6.08 28.19 3.20
C LEU A 116 6.92 27.01 2.67
N ALA A 117 6.50 26.37 1.58
CA ALA A 117 7.25 25.26 0.97
C ALA A 117 8.64 25.70 0.50
N LYS A 118 8.74 26.87 -0.14
CA LYS A 118 10.02 27.46 -0.57
C LYS A 118 10.91 27.86 0.62
N TRP A 119 10.32 28.29 1.73
CA TRP A 119 11.06 28.58 2.96
C TRP A 119 11.59 27.28 3.61
N LEU A 120 10.75 26.25 3.74
CA LEU A 120 11.12 24.94 4.30
C LEU A 120 12.24 24.26 3.49
N THR A 121 12.20 24.37 2.17
CA THR A 121 13.16 23.72 1.26
C THR A 121 14.33 24.63 0.87
N SER A 122 14.43 25.81 1.49
CA SER A 122 15.56 26.72 1.29
C SER A 122 16.87 26.04 1.69
N PRO A 123 17.96 26.20 0.92
CA PRO A 123 19.28 25.68 1.30
C PRO A 123 19.79 26.20 2.66
N ARG A 124 19.27 27.35 3.11
CA ARG A 124 19.62 27.93 4.42
C ARG A 124 18.80 27.36 5.58
N HIS A 125 17.73 26.60 5.30
CA HIS A 125 16.85 26.08 6.33
C HIS A 125 17.54 24.96 7.12
N PRO A 126 17.67 25.06 8.46
CA PRO A 126 18.53 24.16 9.22
C PRO A 126 17.97 22.74 9.40
N LEU A 127 16.65 22.55 9.38
CA LEU A 127 16.06 21.27 9.82
C LEU A 127 15.64 20.35 8.68
N THR A 128 14.94 20.86 7.66
CA THR A 128 14.27 20.05 6.63
C THR A 128 15.16 18.99 6.00
N SER A 129 16.37 19.36 5.54
CA SER A 129 17.31 18.43 4.95
C SER A 129 17.84 17.42 5.97
N ARG A 130 18.21 17.85 7.18
CA ARG A 130 18.67 16.97 8.28
C ARG A 130 17.61 15.94 8.68
N VAL A 131 16.34 16.36 8.80
CA VAL A 131 15.23 15.48 9.15
C VAL A 131 15.02 14.40 8.09
N ILE A 132 14.95 14.78 6.81
CA ILE A 132 14.68 13.81 5.75
C ILE A 132 15.84 12.85 5.51
N VAL A 133 17.10 13.32 5.55
CA VAL A 133 18.26 12.42 5.41
C VAL A 133 18.39 11.48 6.59
N ASN A 134 18.05 11.91 7.81
CA ASN A 134 18.02 11.03 8.98
C ASN A 134 16.94 9.95 8.85
N ARG A 135 15.79 10.26 8.24
CA ARG A 135 14.75 9.25 7.93
C ARG A 135 15.23 8.25 6.88
N PHE A 136 15.87 8.71 5.80
CA PHE A 136 16.49 7.81 4.81
C PHE A 136 17.58 6.95 5.42
N TRP A 137 18.40 7.54 6.30
CA TRP A 137 19.40 6.82 7.06
C TRP A 137 18.75 5.74 7.94
N ALA A 138 17.74 6.08 8.74
CA ALA A 138 17.02 5.13 9.59
C ALA A 138 16.35 4.00 8.78
N MET A 139 15.78 4.28 7.61
CA MET A 139 15.23 3.26 6.72
C MET A 139 16.32 2.33 6.14
N THR A 140 17.54 2.85 5.98
CA THR A 140 18.65 2.09 5.40
C THR A 140 19.40 1.27 6.44
N PHE A 141 19.68 1.87 7.60
CA PHE A 141 20.52 1.33 8.67
C PHE A 141 19.74 0.79 9.88
N GLY A 142 18.42 1.03 9.92
CA GLY A 142 17.53 0.54 10.97
C GLY A 142 17.36 1.51 12.14
N ARG A 143 18.32 2.42 12.31
CA ARG A 143 18.36 3.47 13.35
C ARG A 143 18.87 4.77 12.74
N GLY A 144 18.25 5.90 13.08
CA GLY A 144 18.71 7.24 12.66
C GLY A 144 20.02 7.65 13.36
N LEU A 145 20.77 8.57 12.74
CA LEU A 145 21.87 9.28 13.41
C LEU A 145 21.32 10.07 14.62
N VAL A 146 20.14 10.66 14.46
CA VAL A 146 19.24 11.07 15.54
C VAL A 146 18.23 9.95 15.72
N SER A 147 18.23 9.27 16.87
CA SER A 147 17.36 8.10 17.07
C SER A 147 15.88 8.47 17.23
N SER A 148 15.58 9.66 17.74
CA SER A 148 14.24 10.28 17.73
C SER A 148 13.87 10.78 16.33
N THR A 149 13.52 9.86 15.42
CA THR A 149 13.24 10.19 14.00
C THR A 149 12.07 11.17 13.78
N ASP A 150 11.21 11.32 14.78
CA ASP A 150 10.04 12.18 14.85
C ASP A 150 10.28 13.50 15.60
N ASP A 151 11.36 13.61 16.38
CA ASP A 151 11.68 14.81 17.16
C ASP A 151 13.16 15.21 17.01
N PHE A 152 13.37 16.38 16.39
CA PHE A 152 14.67 17.05 16.23
C PHE A 152 14.83 18.25 17.17
N GLY A 153 13.89 18.44 18.09
CA GLY A 153 13.91 19.46 19.13
C GLY A 153 14.52 18.98 20.44
N ASN A 154 14.28 19.74 21.51
CA ASN A 154 14.92 19.52 22.82
C ASN A 154 14.46 18.25 23.56
N GLN A 155 13.36 17.63 23.14
CA GLN A 155 12.90 16.34 23.68
C GLN A 155 13.44 15.16 22.84
N GLY A 156 14.09 15.46 21.71
CA GLY A 156 14.78 14.47 20.90
C GLY A 156 16.20 14.17 21.40
N THR A 157 16.86 13.26 20.70
CA THR A 157 18.25 12.88 20.95
C THR A 157 19.22 13.72 20.11
N LEU A 158 20.43 13.94 20.62
CA LEU A 158 21.51 14.51 19.80
C LEU A 158 21.98 13.50 18.74
N PRO A 159 22.47 13.98 17.58
CA PRO A 159 23.02 13.10 16.56
C PRO A 159 24.29 12.41 17.06
N THR A 160 24.43 11.10 16.80
CA THR A 160 25.67 10.37 17.12
C THR A 160 26.86 10.84 16.28
N HIS A 161 26.60 11.27 15.03
CA HIS A 161 27.60 11.77 14.09
C HIS A 161 27.13 13.09 13.46
N PRO A 162 27.28 14.24 14.14
CA PRO A 162 26.75 15.53 13.68
C PRO A 162 27.34 15.97 12.34
N GLU A 163 28.65 15.85 12.16
CA GLU A 163 29.32 16.24 10.90
C GLU A 163 28.86 15.40 9.71
N LEU A 164 28.64 14.10 9.93
CA LEU A 164 28.09 13.21 8.91
C LEU A 164 26.65 13.60 8.54
N LEU A 165 25.82 13.91 9.54
CA LEU A 165 24.44 14.37 9.32
C LEU A 165 24.42 15.64 8.46
N ASP A 166 25.30 16.59 8.78
CA ASP A 166 25.43 17.85 8.05
C ASP A 166 25.91 17.63 6.62
N TRP A 167 26.93 16.79 6.43
CA TRP A 167 27.42 16.43 5.11
C TRP A 167 26.35 15.75 4.25
N LEU A 168 25.58 14.81 4.83
CA LEU A 168 24.48 14.14 4.14
C LEU A 168 23.37 15.12 3.76
N ALA A 169 23.03 16.04 4.67
CA ALA A 169 22.01 17.05 4.45
C ALA A 169 22.37 17.98 3.28
N ILE A 170 23.61 18.48 3.24
CA ILE A 170 24.15 19.31 2.15
C ILE A 170 24.17 18.53 0.84
N ARG A 171 24.72 17.31 0.86
CA ARG A 171 24.78 16.46 -0.35
C ARG A 171 23.39 16.18 -0.93
N PHE A 172 22.40 15.98 -0.07
CA PHE A 172 21.02 15.77 -0.51
C PHE A 172 20.43 17.02 -1.17
N THR A 173 20.64 18.20 -0.59
CA THR A 173 20.18 19.46 -1.19
C THR A 173 20.89 19.76 -2.51
N ASP A 174 22.21 19.56 -2.58
CA ASP A 174 23.02 19.82 -3.77
C ASP A 174 22.65 18.90 -4.94
N SER A 175 22.15 17.70 -4.64
CA SER A 175 21.62 16.77 -5.65
C SER A 175 20.28 17.20 -6.26
N GLY A 176 19.72 18.34 -5.84
CA GLY A 176 18.37 18.77 -6.20
C GLY A 176 17.29 17.93 -5.50
N TRP A 177 17.53 17.51 -4.26
CA TRP A 177 16.61 16.67 -3.47
C TRP A 177 16.31 15.30 -4.11
N ASN A 178 17.29 14.70 -4.82
CA ASN A 178 17.11 13.44 -5.55
C ASN A 178 17.20 12.21 -4.63
N PRO A 179 16.08 11.52 -4.31
CA PRO A 179 16.13 10.41 -3.35
C PRO A 179 16.91 9.21 -3.88
N LYS A 180 16.90 8.95 -5.19
CA LYS A 180 17.62 7.81 -5.77
C LYS A 180 19.14 8.00 -5.69
N ALA A 181 19.62 9.21 -5.99
CA ALA A 181 21.04 9.55 -5.86
C ALA A 181 21.52 9.47 -4.41
N PHE A 182 20.69 9.91 -3.47
CA PHE A 182 20.96 9.81 -2.05
C PHE A 182 21.02 8.36 -1.56
N MET A 183 19.99 7.56 -1.89
CA MET A 183 19.97 6.13 -1.55
C MET A 183 21.18 5.38 -2.12
N LYS A 184 21.58 5.69 -3.36
CA LYS A 184 22.81 5.14 -3.97
C LYS A 184 24.05 5.49 -3.14
N THR A 185 24.16 6.72 -2.66
CA THR A 185 25.28 7.15 -1.79
C THR A 185 25.33 6.30 -0.52
N LEU A 186 24.18 6.06 0.13
CA LEU A 186 24.13 5.24 1.35
C LEU A 186 24.52 3.79 1.09
N VAL A 187 23.90 3.13 0.11
CA VAL A 187 24.13 1.69 -0.14
C VAL A 187 25.50 1.38 -0.75
N MET A 188 26.18 2.38 -1.32
CA MET A 188 27.56 2.24 -1.81
C MET A 188 28.63 2.61 -0.77
N SER A 189 28.23 3.09 0.41
CA SER A 189 29.17 3.46 1.47
C SER A 189 29.94 2.24 2.00
N ALA A 190 31.14 2.47 2.54
CA ALA A 190 31.87 1.45 3.28
C ALA A 190 31.04 0.96 4.48
N THR A 191 30.37 1.88 5.19
CA THR A 191 29.53 1.59 6.35
C THR A 191 28.42 0.59 6.04
N TYR A 192 27.73 0.74 4.89
CA TYR A 192 26.66 -0.17 4.48
C TYR A 192 27.17 -1.56 4.10
N ARG A 193 28.38 -1.64 3.53
CA ARG A 193 28.98 -2.90 3.06
C ARG A 193 29.72 -3.67 4.15
N GLN A 194 29.70 -3.20 5.40
CA GLN A 194 30.27 -3.92 6.53
C GLN A 194 29.51 -5.23 6.78
N SER A 195 30.20 -6.22 7.35
CA SER A 195 29.55 -7.43 7.84
C SER A 195 28.57 -7.10 8.96
N SER A 196 27.37 -7.68 8.92
CA SER A 196 26.38 -7.59 9.99
C SER A 196 26.67 -8.52 11.19
N VAL A 197 27.78 -9.25 11.16
CA VAL A 197 28.22 -10.15 12.25
C VAL A 197 29.23 -9.43 13.15
N PRO A 198 28.83 -8.96 14.35
CA PRO A 198 29.76 -8.36 15.30
C PRO A 198 30.57 -9.39 16.09
N SER A 199 31.71 -8.96 16.62
CA SER A 199 32.34 -9.65 17.76
C SER A 199 31.48 -9.52 19.01
N LYS A 200 31.64 -10.44 19.98
CA LYS A 200 30.92 -10.36 21.26
C LYS A 200 31.17 -9.02 21.97
N GLN A 201 32.43 -8.60 22.02
CA GLN A 201 32.84 -7.32 22.61
C GLN A 201 32.16 -6.12 21.93
N ALA A 202 32.10 -6.08 20.60
CA ALA A 202 31.45 -4.98 19.89
C ALA A 202 29.94 -4.95 20.13
N LYS A 203 29.30 -6.13 20.26
CA LYS A 203 27.87 -6.24 20.57
C LYS A 203 27.55 -5.81 22.01
N GLU A 204 28.43 -6.12 22.95
CA GLU A 204 28.30 -5.72 24.35
C GLU A 204 28.53 -4.21 24.54
N ALA A 205 29.53 -3.64 23.85
CA ALA A 205 29.84 -2.22 23.95
C ALA A 205 28.82 -1.32 23.24
N ASP A 206 28.27 -1.76 22.10
CA ASP A 206 27.29 -1.01 21.30
C ASP A 206 26.19 -1.95 20.75
N PRO A 207 25.22 -2.35 21.59
CA PRO A 207 24.15 -3.27 21.19
C PRO A 207 23.23 -2.68 20.11
N ASP A 208 23.07 -1.36 20.09
CA ASP A 208 22.22 -0.63 19.16
C ASP A 208 22.89 -0.33 17.81
N ASN A 209 24.18 -0.64 17.65
CA ASN A 209 25.00 -0.27 16.49
C ASN A 209 25.01 1.25 16.23
N SER A 210 24.97 2.05 17.30
CA SER A 210 24.99 3.52 17.26
C SER A 210 26.29 4.10 16.70
N LEU A 211 27.39 3.38 16.88
CA LEU A 211 28.73 3.71 16.38
C LEU A 211 29.02 3.08 15.01
N LEU A 212 28.05 2.37 14.44
CA LEU A 212 28.12 1.82 13.08
C LEU A 212 29.31 0.85 12.88
N SER A 213 29.64 0.07 13.91
CA SER A 213 30.73 -0.91 13.89
C SER A 213 30.44 -2.17 13.07
N ARG A 214 29.19 -2.33 12.61
CA ARG A 214 28.72 -3.47 11.81
C ARG A 214 27.66 -3.02 10.79
N GLY A 215 27.42 -3.90 9.81
CA GLY A 215 26.33 -3.76 8.85
C GLY A 215 24.94 -3.72 9.52
N PRO A 216 23.93 -3.19 8.81
CA PRO A 216 22.58 -3.11 9.35
C PRO A 216 21.89 -4.47 9.41
N SER A 217 21.38 -4.84 10.58
CA SER A 217 20.64 -6.08 10.79
C SER A 217 19.27 -5.81 11.41
N PHE A 218 18.20 -5.92 10.61
CA PHE A 218 16.82 -5.76 11.07
C PHE A 218 15.82 -6.37 10.09
N ARG A 219 14.62 -6.69 10.57
CA ARG A 219 13.56 -7.27 9.72
C ARG A 219 13.07 -6.27 8.66
N LEU A 220 12.84 -6.76 7.45
CA LEU A 220 12.18 -6.05 6.37
C LEU A 220 10.75 -5.62 6.79
N SER A 221 10.21 -4.58 6.13
CA SER A 221 8.83 -4.18 6.34
C SER A 221 7.86 -5.22 5.76
N ALA A 222 6.61 -5.22 6.22
CA ALA A 222 5.56 -6.10 5.70
C ALA A 222 5.47 -6.08 4.15
N GLU A 223 5.52 -4.89 3.56
CA GLU A 223 5.46 -4.71 2.11
C GLU A 223 6.72 -5.29 1.42
N MET A 224 7.90 -5.10 2.01
CA MET A 224 9.15 -5.64 1.47
C MET A 224 9.21 -7.17 1.56
N ILE A 225 8.73 -7.77 2.65
CA ILE A 225 8.68 -9.24 2.81
C ILE A 225 7.80 -9.85 1.72
N ARG A 226 6.60 -9.30 1.56
CA ARG A 226 5.66 -9.71 0.51
C ARG A 226 6.25 -9.52 -0.89
N ASP A 227 6.79 -8.35 -1.17
CA ASP A 227 7.35 -8.03 -2.49
C ASP A 227 8.59 -8.88 -2.80
N ASN A 228 9.38 -9.27 -1.79
CA ASN A 228 10.51 -10.20 -1.94
C ASN A 228 10.02 -11.60 -2.35
N ALA A 229 8.99 -12.13 -1.67
CA ALA A 229 8.41 -13.42 -2.02
C ALA A 229 7.88 -13.45 -3.47
N LEU A 230 7.16 -12.40 -3.88
CA LEU A 230 6.65 -12.27 -5.25
C LEU A 230 7.77 -12.06 -6.28
N ALA A 231 8.83 -11.32 -5.93
CA ALA A 231 9.96 -11.11 -6.82
C ALA A 231 10.77 -12.40 -7.02
N ALA A 232 11.03 -13.13 -5.93
CA ALA A 232 11.74 -14.40 -5.95
C ALA A 232 10.97 -15.47 -6.71
N SER A 233 9.64 -15.54 -6.56
CA SER A 233 8.80 -16.46 -7.32
C SER A 233 8.60 -16.05 -8.78
N GLY A 234 8.85 -14.79 -9.13
CA GLY A 234 8.60 -14.25 -10.47
C GLY A 234 7.15 -13.79 -10.69
N LEU A 235 6.29 -13.85 -9.67
CA LEU A 235 4.91 -13.37 -9.73
C LEU A 235 4.78 -11.84 -9.73
N LEU A 236 5.78 -11.11 -9.22
CA LEU A 236 5.67 -9.67 -8.98
C LEU A 236 5.32 -8.86 -10.24
N ALA A 237 4.10 -8.30 -10.27
CA ALA A 237 3.68 -7.35 -11.28
C ALA A 237 4.35 -5.98 -11.06
N ARG A 238 5.19 -5.56 -12.00
CA ARG A 238 6.05 -4.35 -11.87
C ARG A 238 5.38 -3.03 -12.28
N LYS A 239 4.08 -3.05 -12.62
CA LYS A 239 3.31 -1.86 -13.03
C LYS A 239 3.29 -0.81 -11.92
N ILE A 240 3.71 0.42 -12.25
CA ILE A 240 3.67 1.60 -11.36
C ILE A 240 2.46 2.46 -11.70
N GLY A 241 1.76 2.96 -10.67
CA GLY A 241 0.57 3.82 -10.79
C GLY A 241 -0.74 3.03 -10.88
N GLY A 242 -1.87 3.70 -11.11
CA GLY A 242 -3.18 3.06 -11.18
C GLY A 242 -3.83 2.79 -9.82
N PRO A 243 -5.04 2.20 -9.81
CA PRO A 243 -5.84 2.01 -8.60
C PRO A 243 -5.22 1.01 -7.62
N SER A 244 -5.72 1.05 -6.39
CA SER A 244 -5.44 0.02 -5.38
C SER A 244 -5.97 -1.35 -5.81
N VAL A 245 -5.34 -2.41 -5.34
CA VAL A 245 -5.68 -3.80 -5.66
C VAL A 245 -6.01 -4.61 -4.43
N TYR A 246 -6.62 -5.76 -4.67
CA TYR A 246 -7.24 -6.62 -3.67
C TYR A 246 -6.58 -8.02 -3.72
N PRO A 247 -5.37 -8.19 -3.16
CA PRO A 247 -4.70 -9.50 -3.13
C PRO A 247 -5.42 -10.50 -2.20
N TYR A 248 -4.85 -11.67 -1.96
CA TYR A 248 -5.42 -12.65 -1.04
C TYR A 248 -5.72 -12.07 0.34
N GLN A 249 -6.91 -12.39 0.86
CA GLN A 249 -7.34 -12.07 2.22
C GLN A 249 -8.34 -13.15 2.70
N PRO A 250 -8.31 -13.55 3.98
CA PRO A 250 -9.37 -14.39 4.54
C PRO A 250 -10.76 -13.75 4.39
N ALA A 251 -11.75 -14.59 4.11
CA ALA A 251 -13.15 -14.18 3.96
C ALA A 251 -13.74 -13.68 5.30
N GLY A 252 -14.74 -12.78 5.24
CA GLY A 252 -15.53 -12.35 6.40
C GLY A 252 -14.95 -11.21 7.24
N ILE A 253 -13.70 -10.78 6.98
CA ILE A 253 -13.03 -9.73 7.79
C ILE A 253 -13.70 -8.36 7.59
N TRP A 254 -14.14 -8.03 6.37
CA TRP A 254 -14.70 -6.71 6.06
C TRP A 254 -16.15 -6.58 6.53
N GLU A 255 -16.87 -7.69 6.53
CA GLU A 255 -18.26 -7.85 6.91
C GLU A 255 -18.42 -7.74 8.43
N ALA A 256 -17.49 -8.34 9.20
CA ALA A 256 -17.50 -8.31 10.66
C ALA A 256 -17.38 -6.88 11.27
N LEU A 257 -16.82 -5.94 10.52
CA LEU A 257 -16.54 -4.56 10.96
C LEU A 257 -17.28 -3.51 10.11
N ALA A 258 -18.29 -3.94 9.36
CA ALA A 258 -19.05 -3.07 8.47
C ALA A 258 -19.97 -2.13 9.27
N THR A 259 -19.67 -0.83 9.24
CA THR A 259 -20.55 0.21 9.79
C THR A 259 -21.19 1.09 8.71
N ARG A 260 -20.47 1.41 7.60
CA ARG A 260 -20.95 2.06 6.34
C ARG A 260 -19.99 1.75 5.15
N ASN A 261 -20.43 1.90 3.89
CA ASN A 261 -19.68 1.71 2.60
C ASN A 261 -19.36 0.25 2.20
N LYS A 262 -18.56 0.03 1.12
CA LYS A 262 -18.16 -1.28 0.57
C LYS A 262 -17.85 -2.29 1.69
N THR A 263 -18.82 -3.16 1.94
CA THR A 263 -18.85 -4.08 3.08
C THR A 263 -18.14 -5.40 2.79
N HIS A 264 -17.95 -5.72 1.50
CA HIS A 264 -17.40 -6.99 1.05
C HIS A 264 -16.01 -6.81 0.43
N TYR A 265 -15.12 -7.76 0.73
CA TYR A 265 -13.81 -7.84 0.09
C TYR A 265 -13.91 -8.71 -1.17
N GLU A 266 -13.79 -8.07 -2.34
CA GLU A 266 -13.74 -8.77 -3.61
C GLU A 266 -12.27 -8.94 -4.00
N GLN A 267 -11.78 -10.18 -3.87
CA GLN A 267 -10.42 -10.51 -4.31
C GLN A 267 -10.26 -10.21 -5.81
N GLY A 268 -9.16 -9.55 -6.15
CA GLY A 268 -8.74 -9.28 -7.52
C GLY A 268 -8.28 -10.55 -8.24
N LYS A 269 -7.92 -10.44 -9.52
CA LYS A 269 -7.43 -11.57 -10.33
C LYS A 269 -6.21 -11.17 -11.15
N GLY A 270 -5.42 -12.17 -11.56
CA GLY A 270 -4.22 -11.94 -12.36
C GLY A 270 -3.24 -10.98 -11.68
N ASP A 271 -2.76 -9.98 -12.41
CA ASP A 271 -1.77 -9.00 -11.92
C ASP A 271 -2.21 -8.30 -10.61
N ASP A 272 -3.51 -8.14 -10.37
CA ASP A 272 -4.02 -7.49 -9.15
C ASP A 272 -3.63 -8.23 -7.87
N LEU A 273 -3.46 -9.56 -7.95
CA LEU A 273 -2.99 -10.37 -6.83
C LEU A 273 -1.50 -10.15 -6.53
N TYR A 274 -0.72 -9.72 -7.53
CA TYR A 274 0.74 -9.75 -7.49
C TYR A 274 1.39 -8.37 -7.61
N ARG A 275 0.63 -7.28 -7.56
CA ARG A 275 1.22 -5.92 -7.49
C ARG A 275 1.99 -5.72 -6.19
N ARG A 276 2.92 -4.76 -6.18
CA ARG A 276 3.64 -4.36 -4.95
C ARG A 276 2.69 -4.06 -3.80
N GLY A 277 3.08 -4.41 -2.57
CA GLY A 277 2.28 -4.18 -1.35
C GLY A 277 1.88 -2.71 -1.15
N MET A 278 2.63 -1.77 -1.74
CA MET A 278 2.27 -0.35 -1.79
C MET A 278 0.88 -0.07 -2.43
N TYR A 279 0.42 -0.94 -3.34
CA TYR A 279 -0.87 -0.83 -4.02
C TYR A 279 -1.99 -1.62 -3.35
N THR A 280 -1.71 -2.39 -2.31
CA THR A 280 -2.75 -3.13 -1.58
C THR A 280 -3.73 -2.15 -0.94
N VAL A 281 -5.02 -2.40 -1.15
CA VAL A 281 -6.09 -1.60 -0.57
C VAL A 281 -5.97 -1.55 0.96
N TRP A 282 -6.21 -0.37 1.53
CA TRP A 282 -6.14 -0.17 2.97
C TRP A 282 -7.46 0.38 3.49
N LYS A 283 -8.31 -0.48 4.06
CA LYS A 283 -9.55 -0.06 4.72
C LYS A 283 -9.22 0.29 6.17
N ARG A 284 -9.58 1.50 6.62
CA ARG A 284 -9.24 2.02 7.97
C ARG A 284 -9.68 1.09 9.10
N SER A 285 -10.84 0.45 8.97
CA SER A 285 -11.39 -0.48 9.96
C SER A 285 -10.85 -1.91 9.82
N SER A 286 -10.29 -2.26 8.66
CA SER A 286 -9.95 -3.64 8.29
C SER A 286 -8.69 -3.63 7.41
N PRO A 287 -7.53 -3.28 7.98
CA PRO A 287 -6.25 -3.28 7.28
C PRO A 287 -5.87 -4.70 6.79
N PRO A 288 -4.95 -4.84 5.82
CA PRO A 288 -4.53 -6.14 5.31
C PRO A 288 -3.93 -7.02 6.44
N PRO A 289 -4.53 -8.17 6.76
CA PRO A 289 -4.22 -8.92 7.98
C PRO A 289 -2.77 -9.43 8.02
N SER A 290 -2.28 -9.98 6.91
CA SER A 290 -0.89 -10.45 6.82
C SER A 290 0.12 -9.32 7.02
N MET A 291 -0.17 -8.11 6.52
CA MET A 291 0.71 -6.96 6.73
C MET A 291 0.70 -6.48 8.20
N VAL A 292 -0.47 -6.49 8.85
CA VAL A 292 -0.58 -6.16 10.28
C VAL A 292 0.22 -7.15 11.14
N SER A 293 0.19 -8.44 10.83
CA SER A 293 1.03 -9.43 11.53
C SER A 293 2.53 -9.12 11.42
N PHE A 294 2.96 -8.42 10.35
CA PHE A 294 4.33 -7.92 10.14
C PHE A 294 4.51 -6.45 10.55
N ASP A 295 3.77 -5.99 11.57
CA ASP A 295 3.86 -4.66 12.18
C ASP A 295 3.62 -3.49 11.19
N ALA A 296 2.83 -3.70 10.14
CA ALA A 296 2.43 -2.60 9.27
C ALA A 296 1.49 -1.64 10.03
N PRO A 297 1.68 -0.31 9.91
CA PRO A 297 0.91 0.66 10.68
C PRO A 297 -0.53 0.74 10.19
N GLU A 298 -1.50 0.77 11.09
CA GLU A 298 -2.95 0.72 10.80
C GLU A 298 -3.52 1.95 10.05
N ARG A 299 -2.72 3.01 9.85
CA ARG A 299 -3.03 4.25 9.11
C ARG A 299 -4.16 5.13 9.67
N TYR A 300 -4.64 4.91 10.90
CA TYR A 300 -5.51 5.88 11.57
C TYR A 300 -4.75 6.99 12.33
N PHE A 301 -3.43 6.85 12.48
CA PHE A 301 -2.50 7.87 12.98
C PHE A 301 -1.21 7.86 12.15
N CYS A 302 -0.43 8.95 12.24
CA CYS A 302 0.87 9.06 11.57
C CYS A 302 1.93 8.25 12.32
N VAL A 303 2.68 7.42 11.61
CA VAL A 303 3.77 6.61 12.17
C VAL A 303 5.06 6.97 11.46
N VAL A 304 6.00 7.58 12.20
CA VAL A 304 7.32 7.94 11.69
C VAL A 304 8.31 6.78 11.88
N ASN A 305 8.32 6.18 13.07
CA ASN A 305 9.12 5.00 13.37
C ASN A 305 8.23 3.76 13.45
N ARG A 306 8.48 2.77 12.59
CA ARG A 306 7.71 1.52 12.58
C ARG A 306 8.26 0.56 13.62
N GLN A 307 7.36 -0.04 14.41
CA GLN A 307 7.71 -1.14 15.31
C GLN A 307 8.23 -2.34 14.51
N LYS A 308 9.16 -3.09 15.11
CA LYS A 308 9.72 -4.31 14.55
C LYS A 308 9.68 -5.40 15.63
N THR A 309 8.77 -6.35 15.48
CA THR A 309 8.68 -7.52 16.36
C THR A 309 9.20 -8.76 15.66
N ALA A 310 9.48 -9.81 16.44
CA ALA A 310 9.72 -11.14 15.93
C ALA A 310 8.81 -12.07 16.72
N THR A 311 7.68 -12.46 16.11
CA THR A 311 6.67 -13.31 16.78
C THR A 311 6.50 -14.63 16.02
N PRO A 312 6.20 -15.75 16.71
CA PRO A 312 5.91 -17.02 16.04
C PRO A 312 4.78 -16.92 15.01
N LEU A 313 3.81 -16.01 15.22
CA LEU A 313 2.71 -15.78 14.29
C LEU A 313 3.21 -15.33 12.91
N GLN A 314 4.30 -14.57 12.83
CA GLN A 314 4.87 -14.13 11.56
C GLN A 314 5.42 -15.31 10.75
N SER A 315 6.10 -16.26 11.40
CA SER A 315 6.53 -17.50 10.76
C SER A 315 5.33 -18.33 10.28
N LEU A 316 4.25 -18.39 11.08
CA LEU A 316 3.02 -19.08 10.66
C LEU A 316 2.34 -18.41 9.47
N VAL A 317 2.37 -17.08 9.36
CA VAL A 317 1.85 -16.38 8.17
C VAL A 317 2.62 -16.79 6.91
N LEU A 318 3.96 -16.82 6.95
CA LEU A 318 4.77 -17.24 5.80
C LEU A 318 4.55 -18.72 5.42
N MET A 319 4.20 -19.58 6.38
CA MET A 319 3.92 -21.00 6.12
C MET A 319 2.52 -21.25 5.55
N ASN A 320 1.53 -20.44 5.91
CA ASN A 320 0.12 -20.81 5.74
C ASN A 320 -0.70 -19.82 4.90
N ASP A 321 -0.31 -18.55 4.80
CA ASP A 321 -1.06 -17.60 4.00
C ASP A 321 -0.93 -17.98 2.50
N PRO A 322 -2.05 -18.12 1.77
CA PRO A 322 -2.07 -18.59 0.39
C PRO A 322 -1.08 -17.88 -0.53
N GLN A 323 -0.81 -16.60 -0.27
CA GLN A 323 0.12 -15.81 -1.07
C GLN A 323 1.57 -16.30 -0.96
N TYR A 324 2.02 -16.71 0.23
CA TYR A 324 3.38 -17.22 0.43
C TYR A 324 3.50 -18.69 0.00
N VAL A 325 2.44 -19.48 0.20
CA VAL A 325 2.39 -20.87 -0.29
C VAL A 325 2.41 -20.91 -1.81
N GLU A 326 1.60 -20.08 -2.47
CA GLU A 326 1.61 -19.94 -3.93
C GLU A 326 2.96 -19.42 -4.43
N ALA A 327 3.53 -18.39 -3.80
CA ALA A 327 4.86 -17.89 -4.16
C ALA A 327 5.94 -18.97 -4.02
N SER A 328 5.87 -19.80 -2.98
CA SER A 328 6.79 -20.93 -2.78
C SER A 328 6.64 -21.98 -3.87
N ARG A 329 5.40 -22.29 -4.27
CA ARG A 329 5.13 -23.23 -5.38
C ARG A 329 5.66 -22.70 -6.71
N VAL A 330 5.40 -21.44 -7.04
CA VAL A 330 5.87 -20.85 -8.30
C VAL A 330 7.40 -20.71 -8.29
N LEU A 331 8.00 -20.39 -7.14
CA LEU A 331 9.46 -20.45 -6.97
C LEU A 331 9.99 -21.88 -7.20
N ALA A 332 9.31 -22.92 -6.73
CA ALA A 332 9.69 -24.31 -6.96
C ALA A 332 9.65 -24.71 -8.45
N GLU A 333 8.66 -24.22 -9.21
CA GLU A 333 8.65 -24.39 -10.67
C GLU A 333 9.87 -23.75 -11.33
N ARG A 334 10.23 -22.54 -10.89
CA ARG A 334 11.46 -21.86 -11.34
C ARG A 334 12.72 -22.60 -10.93
N MET A 335 12.79 -23.14 -9.72
CA MET A 335 13.91 -23.98 -9.29
C MET A 335 14.10 -25.15 -10.25
N MET A 336 13.04 -25.86 -10.61
CA MET A 336 13.13 -27.02 -11.52
C MET A 336 13.49 -26.65 -12.96
N ARG A 337 13.14 -25.46 -13.44
CA ARG A 337 13.39 -25.01 -14.82
C ARG A 337 14.71 -24.25 -14.99
N GLU A 338 15.01 -23.33 -14.08
CA GLU A 338 16.12 -22.39 -14.16
C GLU A 338 17.29 -22.79 -13.25
N GLY A 339 17.03 -23.59 -12.21
CA GLY A 339 18.03 -23.96 -11.21
C GLY A 339 18.96 -25.10 -11.64
N GLY A 340 18.68 -25.79 -12.75
CA GLY A 340 19.47 -26.90 -13.26
C GLY A 340 18.99 -28.28 -12.82
N ASP A 341 19.76 -29.31 -13.20
CA ASP A 341 19.32 -30.70 -13.13
C ASP A 341 19.49 -31.36 -11.76
N THR A 342 20.38 -30.82 -10.90
CA THR A 342 20.67 -31.41 -9.59
C THR A 342 19.89 -30.73 -8.45
N PRO A 343 19.51 -31.46 -7.38
CA PRO A 343 18.87 -30.86 -6.21
C PRO A 343 19.66 -29.69 -5.61
N GLU A 344 21.00 -29.78 -5.60
CA GLU A 344 21.90 -28.73 -5.09
C GLU A 344 21.78 -27.45 -5.89
N ALA A 345 21.71 -27.56 -7.22
CA ALA A 345 21.62 -26.41 -8.11
C ALA A 345 20.25 -25.71 -7.95
N ARG A 346 19.18 -26.50 -7.79
CA ARG A 346 17.82 -26.02 -7.50
C ARG A 346 17.72 -25.32 -6.14
N VAL A 347 18.30 -25.90 -5.08
CA VAL A 347 18.38 -25.28 -3.75
C VAL A 347 19.18 -23.98 -3.81
N THR A 348 20.32 -23.98 -4.50
CA THR A 348 21.17 -22.79 -4.69
C THR A 348 20.42 -21.67 -5.39
N PHE A 349 19.60 -22.01 -6.40
CA PHE A 349 18.74 -21.04 -7.08
C PHE A 349 17.74 -20.38 -6.12
N ALA A 350 17.02 -21.17 -5.32
CA ALA A 350 16.04 -20.65 -4.35
C ALA A 350 16.70 -19.72 -3.33
N PHE A 351 17.85 -20.14 -2.79
CA PHE A 351 18.63 -19.34 -1.84
C PHE A 351 19.05 -17.99 -2.44
N LYS A 352 19.63 -17.99 -3.64
CA LYS A 352 20.02 -16.75 -4.31
C LYS A 352 18.82 -15.85 -4.61
N ALA A 353 17.69 -16.43 -4.99
CA ALA A 353 16.47 -15.67 -5.28
C ALA A 353 15.89 -14.97 -4.03
N LEU A 354 15.97 -15.61 -2.85
CA LEU A 354 15.37 -15.12 -1.60
C LEU A 354 16.33 -14.31 -0.73
N THR A 355 17.60 -14.70 -0.65
CA THR A 355 18.61 -14.15 0.28
C THR A 355 19.80 -13.49 -0.42
N SER A 356 19.89 -13.56 -1.76
CA SER A 356 21.00 -13.04 -2.57
C SER A 356 22.38 -13.68 -2.30
N ARG A 357 22.43 -14.85 -1.62
CA ARG A 357 23.67 -15.62 -1.43
C ARG A 357 23.47 -17.11 -1.72
N SER A 358 24.57 -17.84 -1.84
CA SER A 358 24.54 -19.31 -1.88
C SER A 358 24.31 -19.89 -0.47
N PRO A 359 23.68 -21.09 -0.36
CA PRO A 359 23.60 -21.81 0.90
C PRO A 359 24.99 -22.20 1.41
N ARG A 360 25.15 -22.24 2.72
CA ARG A 360 26.32 -22.84 3.39
C ARG A 360 26.23 -24.37 3.30
N PRO A 361 27.34 -25.13 3.42
CA PRO A 361 27.32 -26.59 3.31
C PRO A 361 26.32 -27.27 4.25
N ALA A 362 26.18 -26.79 5.49
CA ALA A 362 25.20 -27.32 6.44
C ALA A 362 23.73 -27.02 6.04
N GLU A 363 23.46 -25.82 5.51
CA GLU A 363 22.13 -25.45 5.01
C GLU A 363 21.75 -26.26 3.78
N MET A 364 22.71 -26.48 2.87
CA MET A 364 22.53 -27.33 1.70
C MET A 364 22.15 -28.75 2.13
N ALA A 365 22.95 -29.36 3.01
CA ALA A 365 22.71 -30.72 3.48
C ALA A 365 21.30 -30.89 4.10
N LEU A 366 20.87 -29.94 4.94
CA LEU A 366 19.54 -29.97 5.56
C LEU A 366 18.40 -29.87 4.53
N LEU A 367 18.52 -29.01 3.52
CA LEU A 367 17.47 -28.87 2.51
C LEU A 367 17.42 -30.05 1.53
N GLN A 368 18.56 -30.66 1.24
CA GLN A 368 18.60 -31.90 0.47
C GLN A 368 17.95 -33.05 1.24
N GLN A 369 18.23 -33.15 2.54
CA GLN A 369 17.58 -34.11 3.41
C GLN A 369 16.06 -33.89 3.43
N LEU A 370 15.61 -32.65 3.63
CA LEU A 370 14.18 -32.29 3.60
C LEU A 370 13.51 -32.71 2.28
N TYR A 371 14.14 -32.44 1.15
CA TYR A 371 13.63 -32.87 -0.16
C TYR A 371 13.53 -34.40 -0.26
N ALA A 372 14.56 -35.12 0.18
CA ALA A 372 14.62 -36.57 0.13
C ALA A 372 13.59 -37.23 1.07
N GLU A 373 13.25 -36.58 2.19
CA GLU A 373 12.24 -37.05 3.15
C GLU A 373 10.80 -36.80 2.65
N GLU A 374 10.52 -35.65 2.04
CA GLU A 374 9.17 -35.31 1.56
C GLU A 374 8.79 -36.03 0.26
N LEU A 375 9.75 -36.27 -0.64
CA LEU A 375 9.47 -36.84 -1.97
C LEU A 375 8.77 -38.21 -1.92
N PRO A 376 9.20 -39.20 -1.11
CA PRO A 376 8.50 -40.48 -0.98
C PRO A 376 7.06 -40.31 -0.49
N GLY A 377 6.82 -39.37 0.43
CA GLY A 377 5.48 -39.06 0.95
C GLY A 377 4.54 -38.57 -0.15
N PHE A 378 4.99 -37.62 -0.95
CA PHE A 378 4.21 -37.10 -2.08
C PHE A 378 4.05 -38.10 -3.23
N ARG A 379 5.01 -39.01 -3.44
CA ARG A 379 4.86 -40.12 -4.40
C ARG A 379 3.82 -41.14 -3.96
N LYS A 380 3.78 -41.44 -2.66
CA LYS A 380 2.78 -42.35 -2.07
C LYS A 380 1.38 -41.74 -2.04
N ASP A 381 1.28 -40.44 -1.78
CA ASP A 381 0.03 -39.69 -1.73
C ASP A 381 0.03 -38.53 -2.74
N THR A 382 -0.27 -38.85 -3.99
CA THR A 382 -0.38 -37.86 -5.07
C THR A 382 -1.50 -36.86 -4.81
N LYS A 383 -2.53 -37.22 -4.05
CA LYS A 383 -3.62 -36.30 -3.69
C LYS A 383 -3.11 -35.18 -2.80
N ARG A 384 -2.29 -35.49 -1.79
CA ARG A 384 -1.61 -34.48 -0.95
C ARG A 384 -0.73 -33.55 -1.79
N ALA A 385 -0.01 -34.08 -2.77
CA ALA A 385 0.80 -33.27 -3.68
C ALA A 385 -0.08 -32.29 -4.47
N LEU A 386 -1.15 -32.79 -5.11
CA LEU A 386 -2.04 -31.95 -5.90
C LEU A 386 -2.80 -30.91 -5.07
N GLN A 387 -3.15 -31.21 -3.82
CA GLN A 387 -3.77 -30.26 -2.90
C GLN A 387 -2.85 -29.08 -2.59
N LEU A 388 -1.58 -29.35 -2.26
CA LEU A 388 -0.58 -28.30 -2.05
C LEU A 388 -0.42 -27.46 -3.33
N LEU A 389 -0.28 -28.14 -4.47
CA LEU A 389 -0.07 -27.51 -5.77
C LEU A 389 -1.29 -26.73 -6.31
N ALA A 390 -2.46 -26.91 -5.72
CA ALA A 390 -3.68 -26.17 -6.04
C ALA A 390 -3.80 -24.84 -5.27
N THR A 391 -2.84 -24.50 -4.38
CA THR A 391 -2.88 -23.25 -3.62
C THR A 391 -2.53 -22.05 -4.52
N GLY A 392 -3.39 -21.03 -4.48
CA GLY A 392 -3.27 -19.80 -5.28
C GLY A 392 -4.03 -19.85 -6.61
N GLU A 393 -3.93 -18.80 -7.41
CA GLU A 393 -4.59 -18.64 -8.71
C GLU A 393 -3.64 -18.88 -9.90
N ALA A 394 -2.33 -18.74 -9.71
CA ALA A 394 -1.34 -19.03 -10.73
C ALA A 394 -1.46 -20.50 -11.13
N LYS A 395 -1.61 -20.77 -12.43
CA LYS A 395 -1.69 -22.15 -12.91
C LYS A 395 -0.35 -22.84 -12.74
N ARG A 396 -0.37 -24.09 -12.27
CA ARG A 396 0.83 -24.92 -12.21
C ARG A 396 1.29 -25.34 -13.59
N ASP A 397 2.58 -25.59 -13.73
CA ASP A 397 3.10 -26.33 -14.87
C ASP A 397 2.64 -27.80 -14.83
N ALA A 398 1.94 -28.23 -15.88
CA ALA A 398 1.47 -29.60 -16.01
C ALA A 398 2.58 -30.57 -16.48
N THR A 399 3.68 -30.06 -17.05
CA THR A 399 4.77 -30.91 -17.56
C THR A 399 5.73 -31.38 -16.46
N LEU A 400 5.68 -30.78 -15.28
CA LEU A 400 6.51 -31.16 -14.14
C LEU A 400 5.87 -32.30 -13.35
N ASP A 401 6.70 -33.21 -12.82
CA ASP A 401 6.25 -34.26 -11.92
C ASP A 401 5.65 -33.64 -10.64
N PRO A 402 4.39 -33.95 -10.30
CA PRO A 402 3.69 -33.29 -9.20
C PRO A 402 4.31 -33.62 -7.84
N ALA A 403 4.89 -34.80 -7.65
CA ALA A 403 5.51 -35.17 -6.38
C ALA A 403 6.85 -34.43 -6.17
N GLN A 404 7.68 -34.33 -7.22
CA GLN A 404 8.90 -33.53 -7.20
C GLN A 404 8.60 -32.04 -6.99
N LEU A 405 7.60 -31.51 -7.70
CA LEU A 405 7.23 -30.11 -7.56
C LEU A 405 6.70 -29.80 -6.15
N ALA A 406 5.90 -30.69 -5.56
CA ALA A 406 5.43 -30.55 -4.18
C ALA A 406 6.60 -30.59 -3.17
N ALA A 407 7.55 -31.53 -3.33
CA ALA A 407 8.74 -31.59 -2.48
C ALA A 407 9.62 -30.34 -2.62
N CYS A 408 9.83 -29.84 -3.85
CA CYS A 408 10.53 -28.57 -4.07
C CYS A 408 9.76 -27.37 -3.48
N THR A 409 8.43 -27.41 -3.48
CA THR A 409 7.58 -26.37 -2.85
C THR A 409 7.82 -26.30 -1.35
N VAL A 410 7.94 -27.45 -0.68
CA VAL A 410 8.28 -27.49 0.76
C VAL A 410 9.66 -26.87 1.00
N VAL A 411 10.67 -27.25 0.22
CA VAL A 411 12.02 -26.65 0.31
C VAL A 411 11.97 -25.14 0.10
N ALA A 412 11.29 -24.67 -0.95
CA ALA A 412 11.13 -23.25 -1.24
C ALA A 412 10.44 -22.51 -0.08
N SER A 413 9.39 -23.10 0.49
CA SER A 413 8.66 -22.56 1.65
C SER A 413 9.55 -22.48 2.89
N THR A 414 10.40 -23.47 3.13
CA THR A 414 11.36 -23.46 4.24
C THR A 414 12.38 -22.35 4.08
N VAL A 415 12.94 -22.16 2.88
CA VAL A 415 13.86 -21.03 2.61
C VAL A 415 13.10 -19.70 2.70
N MET A 416 11.85 -19.63 2.28
CA MET A 416 11.04 -18.41 2.39
C MET A 416 10.77 -18.02 3.84
N ASN A 417 10.64 -19.00 4.74
CA ASN A 417 10.49 -18.79 6.18
C ASN A 417 11.80 -18.50 6.92
N PHE A 418 12.95 -18.73 6.28
CA PHE A 418 14.26 -18.55 6.89
C PHE A 418 14.48 -17.09 7.31
N ASP A 419 15.16 -16.87 8.44
CA ASP A 419 15.34 -15.54 9.02
C ASP A 419 16.07 -14.60 8.06
N GLU A 420 17.04 -15.09 7.28
CA GLU A 420 17.76 -14.26 6.30
C GLU A 420 16.92 -13.85 5.08
N THR A 421 15.78 -14.50 4.84
CA THR A 421 14.85 -14.08 3.78
C THR A 421 14.02 -12.87 4.21
N VAL A 422 13.76 -12.74 5.52
CA VAL A 422 12.93 -11.66 6.09
C VAL A 422 13.74 -10.57 6.77
N MET A 423 15.05 -10.78 6.95
CA MET A 423 15.97 -9.80 7.53
C MET A 423 16.87 -9.17 6.48
N LYS A 424 17.12 -7.88 6.65
CA LYS A 424 18.26 -7.20 6.04
C LYS A 424 19.52 -7.55 6.83
N ARG A 425 20.60 -7.92 6.14
CA ARG A 425 21.93 -8.22 6.71
C ARG A 425 23.04 -7.76 5.79
#